data_AF-W2BZP7-F1
#
_entry.id   AF-W2BZP7-F1
#
_cell.length_a   1.000
_cell.length_b   1.000
_cell.length_c   1.000
_cell.angle_alpha   90.00
_cell.angle_beta   90.00
_cell.angle_gamma   90.00
#
_symmetry.space_group_name_H-M   'P 1'
#
loop_
_entity.id
_entity.type
_entity.pdbx_description
1 polymer ?
#
loop_
_entity_poly.entity_id
_entity_poly.type
_entity_poly.pdbx_seq_one_letter_code
_entity_poly.pdbx_strand_id
1 'polypeptide(L)'
;MSREWQQTRFKEFVMPDAVYYQSIWAVRDLRRMENRIREIDRDVSPSYDGSLVSDRCRDFSSKRPTEKKAMEKILLQTRIKAIQRALYQVPEAYRDCVLNNVAFRKESFSCNPKIWKIWKQRFLYNVAKNLSLM
;
A
#
# COMPACT_ATOMS: atom_id res chain seq x y z
N MET A 1 5.23 7.50 -23.07
CA MET A 1 4.61 7.13 -21.77
C MET A 1 3.11 7.33 -21.88
N SER A 2 2.30 6.27 -21.83
CA SER A 2 0.83 6.40 -21.93
C SER A 2 0.29 7.09 -20.67
N ARG A 3 -0.38 8.23 -20.85
CA ARG A 3 -0.95 9.05 -19.77
C ARG A 3 -2.07 8.25 -19.09
N GLU A 4 -1.94 7.96 -17.80
CA GLU A 4 -3.05 7.35 -17.06
C GLU A 4 -4.14 8.41 -16.89
N TRP A 5 -5.22 8.25 -17.65
CA TRP A 5 -6.32 9.20 -17.68
C TRP A 5 -7.40 8.82 -16.66
N GLN A 6 -7.84 9.81 -15.88
CA GLN A 6 -8.91 9.68 -14.91
C GLN A 6 -10.28 9.81 -15.59
N GLN A 7 -11.25 8.95 -15.25
CA GLN A 7 -12.60 9.10 -15.80
C GLN A 7 -13.31 10.29 -15.17
N THR A 8 -13.68 11.29 -15.99
CA THR A 8 -14.34 12.52 -15.54
C THR A 8 -15.87 12.44 -15.50
N ARG A 9 -16.45 11.33 -16.00
CA ARG A 9 -17.91 11.14 -16.06
C ARG A 9 -18.56 11.13 -14.68
N PHE A 10 -17.83 10.69 -13.65
CA PHE A 10 -18.32 10.59 -12.27
C PHE A 10 -17.67 11.65 -11.39
N LYS A 11 -18.21 12.87 -11.42
CA LYS A 11 -17.63 14.05 -10.74
C LYS A 11 -17.33 13.83 -9.25
N GLU A 12 -18.18 13.09 -8.54
CA GLU A 12 -18.02 12.76 -7.11
C GLU A 12 -16.73 11.99 -6.80
N PHE A 13 -16.21 11.24 -7.77
CA PHE A 13 -15.00 10.44 -7.64
C PHE A 13 -13.82 11.06 -8.40
N VAL A 14 -13.98 12.27 -8.94
CA VAL A 14 -12.89 13.01 -9.56
C VAL A 14 -12.01 13.59 -8.46
N MET A 15 -10.70 13.52 -8.66
CA MET A 15 -9.67 13.93 -7.70
C MET A 15 -8.70 14.85 -8.42
N PRO A 16 -8.00 15.74 -7.70
CA PRO A 16 -6.86 16.44 -8.27
C PRO A 16 -5.81 15.46 -8.81
N ASP A 17 -5.17 15.79 -9.93
CA ASP A 17 -4.17 14.92 -10.59
C ASP A 17 -3.10 14.41 -9.60
N ALA A 18 -2.62 15.28 -8.72
CA ALA A 18 -1.63 14.92 -7.70
C ALA A 18 -2.12 13.78 -6.78
N VAL A 19 -3.34 13.89 -6.27
CA VAL A 19 -3.97 12.88 -5.39
C VAL A 19 -4.21 11.58 -6.15
N TYR A 20 -4.66 11.68 -7.41
CA TYR A 20 -4.87 10.52 -8.28
C TYR A 20 -3.57 9.74 -8.50
N TYR A 21 -2.49 10.43 -8.88
CA TYR A 21 -1.19 9.78 -9.08
C TYR A 21 -0.62 9.22 -7.78
N GLN A 22 -0.70 9.95 -6.66
CA GLN A 22 -0.27 9.43 -5.35
C GLN A 22 -1.02 8.14 -4.97
N SER A 23 -2.31 8.06 -5.26
CA SER A 23 -3.12 6.86 -5.00
C SER A 23 -2.69 5.68 -5.86
N ILE A 24 -2.41 5.91 -7.15
CA ILE A 24 -1.87 4.87 -8.04
C ILE A 24 -0.52 4.36 -7.52
N TRP A 25 0.39 5.27 -7.16
CA TRP A 25 1.71 4.90 -6.65
C TRP A 25 1.62 4.15 -5.32
N ALA A 26 0.72 4.55 -4.43
CA ALA A 26 0.48 3.85 -3.17
C ALA A 26 0.03 2.40 -3.39
N VAL A 27 -0.84 2.15 -4.38
CA VAL A 27 -1.28 0.79 -4.73
C VAL A 27 -0.15 -0.01 -5.38
N ARG A 28 0.66 0.61 -6.26
CA ARG A 28 1.84 -0.05 -6.86
C ARG A 28 2.88 -0.45 -5.82
N ASP A 29 3.01 0.37 -4.79
CA ASP A 29 3.97 0.15 -3.71
C ASP A 29 3.57 -0.97 -2.75
N LEU A 30 2.33 -1.49 -2.85
CA LEU A 30 1.78 -2.50 -1.96
C LEU A 30 2.71 -3.71 -1.79
N ARG A 31 3.20 -4.28 -2.90
CA ARG A 31 4.11 -5.44 -2.85
C ARG A 31 5.45 -5.13 -2.18
N ARG A 32 5.97 -3.91 -2.36
CA ARG A 32 7.19 -3.46 -1.66
C ARG A 32 6.94 -3.35 -0.16
N MET A 33 5.82 -2.75 0.24
CA MET A 33 5.44 -2.61 1.66
C MET A 33 5.25 -3.97 2.35
N GLU A 34 4.60 -4.94 1.68
CA GLU A 34 4.43 -6.30 2.20
C GLU A 34 5.77 -7.01 2.39
N ASN A 35 6.67 -6.93 1.41
CA ASN A 35 8.00 -7.50 1.50
C ASN A 35 8.79 -6.87 2.66
N ARG A 36 8.68 -5.55 2.85
CA ARG A 36 9.35 -4.85 3.94
C ARG A 36 8.89 -5.31 5.32
N ILE A 37 7.59 -5.59 5.49
CA ILE A 37 7.08 -6.17 6.74
C ILE A 37 7.67 -7.57 6.97
N ARG A 38 7.74 -8.40 5.93
CA ARG A 38 8.33 -9.76 6.03
C ARG A 38 9.81 -9.71 6.40
N GLU A 39 10.56 -8.75 5.88
CA GLU A 39 11.96 -8.51 6.28
C GLU A 39 12.07 -8.15 7.75
N ILE A 40 11.25 -7.19 8.22
CA ILE A 40 11.22 -6.80 9.64
C ILE A 40 10.89 -8.00 10.53
N ASP A 41 9.95 -8.86 10.11
CA ASP A 41 9.58 -10.07 10.86
C ASP A 41 10.72 -11.10 10.92
N ARG A 42 11.50 -11.26 9.85
CA ARG A 42 12.69 -12.12 9.83
C ARG A 42 13.79 -11.59 10.72
N ASP A 43 14.04 -10.28 10.70
CA ASP A 43 15.05 -9.62 11.53
C ASP A 43 14.77 -9.71 13.04
N VAL A 44 13.50 -9.86 13.42
CA VAL A 44 13.08 -10.03 14.82
C VAL A 44 13.23 -11.49 15.27
N SER A 45 13.32 -12.44 14.34
CA SER A 45 13.58 -13.84 14.67
C SER A 45 14.97 -13.94 15.32
N PRO A 46 15.08 -14.46 16.56
CA PRO A 46 16.34 -14.45 17.28
C PRO A 46 17.31 -15.40 16.57
N SER A 47 18.27 -14.83 15.84
CA SER A 47 19.53 -15.51 15.63
C SER A 47 20.18 -15.58 17.02
N TYR A 48 20.11 -16.75 17.65
CA TYR A 48 20.81 -17.06 18.89
C TYR A 48 22.31 -17.03 18.60
N ASP A 49 22.89 -15.84 18.49
CA ASP A 49 24.33 -15.67 18.57
C ASP A 49 24.65 -15.29 20.01
N GLY A 50 24.97 -16.32 20.80
CA GLY A 50 25.27 -16.20 22.21
C GLY A 50 26.52 -15.35 22.41
N SER A 51 26.35 -14.08 22.76
CA SER A 51 27.43 -13.29 23.34
C SER A 51 26.89 -12.41 24.47
N LEU A 52 27.02 -12.95 25.68
CA LEU A 52 26.75 -12.27 26.94
C LEU A 52 27.81 -11.17 27.16
N VAL A 53 27.30 -9.98 27.50
CA VAL A 53 27.93 -8.88 28.28
C VAL A 53 29.07 -8.09 27.62
N SER A 54 28.83 -6.80 27.46
CA SER A 54 29.87 -5.78 27.59
C SER A 54 29.36 -4.71 28.53
N ASP A 55 29.94 -4.71 29.73
CA ASP A 55 29.67 -3.82 30.84
C ASP A 55 30.31 -2.45 30.57
N ARG A 56 29.72 -1.65 29.68
CA ARG A 56 30.07 -0.23 29.53
C ARG A 56 28.83 0.59 29.21
N CYS A 57 28.48 1.42 30.19
CA CYS A 57 27.60 2.57 30.09
C CYS A 57 27.78 3.29 28.73
N ARG A 58 26.91 2.97 27.77
CA ARG A 58 26.75 3.67 26.50
C ARG A 58 25.28 3.99 26.39
N ASP A 59 24.97 5.24 26.08
CA ASP A 59 23.62 5.79 25.98
C ASP A 59 22.66 4.88 25.19
N PHE A 60 22.00 3.95 25.90
CA PHE A 60 20.99 3.03 25.36
C PHE A 60 19.76 3.79 24.84
N SER A 61 19.64 5.07 25.22
CA SER A 61 18.64 6.01 24.72
C SER A 61 18.82 6.36 23.25
N SER A 62 20.04 6.30 22.70
CA SER A 62 20.35 6.92 21.40
C SER A 62 20.09 6.01 20.19
N LYS A 63 19.98 4.68 20.40
CA LYS A 63 19.73 3.71 19.32
C LYS A 63 18.83 2.58 19.82
N ARG A 64 17.51 2.77 19.72
CA ARG A 64 16.50 1.71 19.88
C ARG A 64 16.08 1.17 18.50
N PRO A 65 16.88 0.27 17.87
CA PRO A 65 16.57 -0.25 16.54
C PRO A 65 15.23 -1.01 16.52
N THR A 66 14.90 -1.71 17.62
CA THR A 66 13.65 -2.46 17.77
C THR A 66 12.42 -1.53 17.75
N GLU A 67 12.48 -0.40 18.46
CA GLU A 67 11.39 0.57 18.50
C GLU A 67 11.16 1.20 17.11
N LYS A 68 12.24 1.60 16.43
CA LYS A 68 12.16 2.14 15.06
C LYS A 68 11.56 1.13 14.08
N LYS A 69 11.99 -0.13 14.12
CA LYS A 69 11.43 -1.21 13.28
C LYS A 69 9.95 -1.49 13.59
N ALA A 70 9.57 -1.45 14.87
CA ALA A 70 8.18 -1.62 15.28
C ALA A 70 7.28 -0.48 14.77
N MET A 71 7.73 0.77 14.89
CA MET A 71 7.03 1.94 14.35
C MET A 71 6.90 1.86 12.82
N GLU A 72 7.99 1.52 12.11
CA GLU A 72 7.98 1.32 10.66
C GLU A 72 6.94 0.26 10.25
N LYS A 73 6.94 -0.89 10.93
CA LYS A 73 5.98 -1.97 10.68
C LYS A 73 4.53 -1.52 10.89
N ILE A 74 4.24 -0.79 11.97
CA ILE A 74 2.88 -0.30 12.25
C ILE A 74 2.40 0.66 11.16
N LEU A 75 3.26 1.56 10.71
CA LEU A 75 2.94 2.50 9.63
C LEU A 75 2.64 1.77 8.31
N LEU A 76 3.49 0.81 7.93
CA LEU A 76 3.31 -0.01 6.73
C LEU A 76 2.02 -0.84 6.81
N GLN A 77 1.76 -1.49 7.95
CA GLN A 77 0.54 -2.28 8.15
C GLN A 77 -0.71 -1.42 8.08
N THR A 78 -0.69 -0.23 8.67
CA THR A 78 -1.81 0.71 8.62
C THR A 78 -2.10 1.12 7.18
N ARG A 79 -1.05 1.43 6.42
CA ARG A 79 -1.15 1.80 5.00
C ARG A 79 -1.67 0.66 4.13
N ILE A 80 -1.18 -0.57 4.32
CA ILE A 80 -1.67 -1.75 3.60
C ILE A 80 -3.13 -2.01 3.94
N LYS A 81 -3.52 -1.97 5.22
CA LYS A 81 -4.92 -2.17 5.65
C LYS A 81 -5.85 -1.11 5.05
N ALA A 82 -5.41 0.13 4.92
CA ALA A 82 -6.19 1.19 4.28
C ALA A 82 -6.49 0.89 2.80
N ILE A 83 -5.50 0.38 2.06
CA ILE A 83 -5.68 -0.08 0.67
C ILE A 83 -6.54 -1.35 0.62
N GLN A 84 -6.29 -2.28 1.55
CA GLN A 84 -7.11 -3.42 1.98
C GLN A 84 -8.61 -3.12 1.92
N ARG A 85 -9.00 -2.18 2.78
CA ARG A 85 -10.36 -1.69 2.97
C ARG A 85 -10.96 -1.05 1.74
N ALA A 86 -10.16 -0.31 0.96
CA ALA A 86 -10.62 0.28 -0.29
C ALA A 86 -10.94 -0.80 -1.33
N LEU A 87 -10.18 -1.90 -1.37
CA LEU A 87 -10.43 -3.03 -2.28
C LEU A 87 -11.71 -3.79 -1.93
N TYR A 88 -12.06 -3.92 -0.64
CA TYR A 88 -13.30 -4.58 -0.22
C TYR A 88 -14.58 -3.86 -0.68
N GLN A 89 -14.51 -2.55 -0.97
CA GLN A 89 -15.62 -1.80 -1.56
C GLN A 89 -15.89 -2.18 -3.03
N VAL A 90 -14.94 -2.84 -3.70
CA VAL A 90 -15.11 -3.35 -5.06
C VAL A 90 -15.70 -4.76 -5.00
N PRO A 91 -16.71 -5.08 -5.85
CA PRO A 91 -17.26 -6.43 -5.92
C PRO A 91 -16.18 -7.46 -6.27
N GLU A 92 -16.26 -8.64 -5.67
CA GLU A 92 -15.21 -9.67 -5.73
C GLU A 92 -14.76 -10.01 -7.15
N ALA A 93 -15.71 -10.16 -8.08
CA ALA A 93 -15.45 -10.44 -9.49
C ALA A 93 -14.54 -9.42 -10.20
N TYR A 94 -14.42 -8.18 -9.69
CA TYR A 94 -13.62 -7.11 -10.30
C TYR A 94 -12.35 -6.77 -9.51
N ARG A 95 -12.14 -7.30 -8.30
CA ARG A 95 -11.01 -6.94 -7.43
C ARG A 95 -9.67 -7.22 -8.11
N ASP A 96 -9.51 -8.43 -8.64
CA ASP A 96 -8.27 -8.84 -9.31
C ASP A 96 -8.01 -8.05 -10.58
N CYS A 97 -9.06 -7.77 -11.36
CA CYS A 97 -8.94 -6.97 -12.56
C CYS A 97 -8.47 -5.54 -12.26
N VAL A 98 -9.09 -4.89 -11.27
CA VAL A 98 -8.73 -3.54 -10.85
C VAL A 98 -7.30 -3.52 -10.30
N LEU A 99 -6.97 -4.45 -9.41
CA LEU A 99 -5.65 -4.52 -8.77
C LEU A 99 -4.55 -4.79 -9.81
N ASN A 100 -4.73 -5.78 -10.70
CA ASN A 100 -3.75 -6.12 -11.72
C ASN A 100 -3.55 -4.99 -12.73
N ASN A 101 -4.61 -4.25 -13.07
CA ASN A 101 -4.49 -3.10 -13.95
C ASN A 101 -3.69 -1.96 -13.30
N VAL A 102 -4.00 -1.62 -12.04
CA VAL A 102 -3.31 -0.52 -11.35
C VAL A 102 -1.85 -0.89 -11.06
N ALA A 103 -1.62 -2.10 -10.53
CA ALA A 103 -0.31 -2.58 -10.13
C ALA A 103 0.62 -2.90 -11.31
N PHE A 104 0.12 -3.64 -12.32
CA PHE A 104 0.96 -4.19 -13.40
C PHE A 104 0.70 -3.58 -14.78
N ARG A 105 -0.24 -2.64 -14.90
CA ARG A 105 -0.68 -2.09 -16.19
C ARG A 105 -1.14 -3.16 -17.18
N LYS A 106 -1.53 -4.34 -16.68
CA LYS A 106 -2.05 -5.43 -17.50
C LYS A 106 -3.52 -5.19 -17.84
N GLU A 107 -3.89 -5.52 -19.06
CA GLU A 107 -5.29 -5.54 -19.47
C GLU A 107 -5.94 -6.79 -18.89
N SER A 108 -7.10 -6.60 -18.26
CA SER A 108 -7.88 -7.71 -17.69
C SER A 108 -8.93 -8.12 -18.70
N PHE A 109 -8.60 -9.12 -19.53
CA PHE A 109 -9.48 -9.63 -20.60
C PHE A 109 -10.76 -10.29 -20.06
N SER A 110 -10.75 -10.77 -18.83
CA SER A 110 -11.88 -11.44 -18.18
C SER A 110 -12.96 -10.50 -17.65
N CYS A 111 -12.69 -9.19 -17.56
CA CYS A 111 -13.60 -8.23 -16.94
C CYS A 111 -14.25 -7.31 -17.98
N ASN A 112 -15.55 -7.04 -17.82
CA ASN A 112 -16.27 -6.12 -18.70
C ASN A 112 -15.58 -4.74 -18.71
N PRO A 113 -15.11 -4.27 -19.89
CA PRO A 113 -14.23 -3.11 -20.01
C PRO A 113 -14.84 -1.79 -19.55
N LYS A 114 -16.18 -1.70 -19.55
CA LYS A 114 -16.89 -0.50 -19.10
C LYS A 114 -17.01 -0.49 -17.58
N ILE A 115 -17.34 -1.63 -16.98
CA ILE A 115 -17.65 -1.75 -15.55
C ILE A 115 -16.38 -1.68 -14.70
N TRP A 116 -15.31 -2.40 -15.07
CA TRP A 116 -14.11 -2.42 -14.23
C TRP A 116 -13.41 -1.05 -14.17
N LYS A 117 -13.50 -0.22 -15.22
CA LYS A 117 -12.93 1.13 -15.21
C LYS A 117 -13.65 2.05 -14.21
N ILE A 118 -14.97 1.89 -14.04
CA ILE A 118 -15.75 2.60 -13.02
C ILE A 118 -15.30 2.18 -11.63
N TRP A 119 -15.13 0.87 -11.41
CA TRP A 119 -14.64 0.35 -10.14
C TRP A 119 -13.19 0.75 -9.86
N LYS A 120 -12.32 0.84 -10.88
CA LYS A 120 -10.96 1.41 -10.74
C LYS A 120 -11.02 2.84 -10.22
N GLN A 121 -11.90 3.66 -10.76
CA GLN A 121 -12.07 5.05 -10.32
C GLN A 121 -12.50 5.13 -8.85
N ARG A 122 -13.54 4.38 -8.48
CA ARG A 122 -14.04 4.31 -7.10
C ARG A 122 -13.00 3.76 -6.13
N PHE A 123 -12.27 2.73 -6.55
CA PHE A 123 -11.18 2.14 -5.78
C PHE A 123 -10.09 3.16 -5.47
N LEU A 124 -9.58 3.87 -6.49
CA LEU A 124 -8.53 4.88 -6.29
C LEU A 124 -9.01 6.05 -5.42
N TYR A 125 -10.26 6.48 -5.57
CA TYR A 125 -10.88 7.47 -4.70
C TYR A 125 -10.94 6.99 -3.23
N ASN A 126 -11.37 5.75 -3.00
CA ASN A 126 -11.41 5.18 -1.66
C ASN A 126 -10.01 4.96 -1.06
N VAL A 127 -9.01 4.66 -1.89
CA VAL A 127 -7.59 4.61 -1.45
C VAL A 127 -7.15 5.98 -0.96
N ALA A 128 -7.37 7.03 -1.75
CA ALA A 128 -7.02 8.40 -1.36
C ALA A 128 -7.70 8.81 -0.04
N LYS A 129 -9.01 8.53 0.07
CA LYS A 129 -9.80 8.81 1.29
C LYS A 129 -9.24 8.05 2.51
N ASN A 130 -8.97 6.76 2.37
CA ASN A 130 -8.47 5.94 3.48
C ASN A 130 -7.03 6.30 3.87
N LEU A 131 -6.23 6.83 2.94
CA LEU A 131 -4.88 7.30 3.17
C LEU A 131 -4.82 8.77 3.61
N SER A 132 -5.97 9.45 3.76
CA SER A 132 -6.04 10.87 4.12
C SER A 132 -5.23 11.77 3.19
N LEU A 133 -5.27 11.48 1.88
CA LEU A 133 -4.65 12.29 0.82
C LEU A 133 -5.59 13.39 0.30
N MET A 134 -6.82 13.45 0.81
CA MET A 134 -7.87 14.42 0.51
C MET A 134 -8.36 15.10 1.78
#